data_AF-A0A4Q5QJM1-F1
#
_entry.id   AF-A0A4Q5QJM1-F1
#
_cell.length_a   1.000
_cell.length_b   1.000
_cell.length_c   1.000
_cell.angle_alpha   90.00
_cell.angle_beta   90.00
_cell.angle_gamma   90.00
#
_symmetry.space_group_name_H-M   'P 1'
#
loop_
_entity.id
_entity.type
_entity.pdbx_description
1 polymer ?
#
loop_
_entity_poly.entity_id
_entity_poly.type
_entity_poly.pdbx_seq_one_letter_code
_entity_poly.pdbx_strand_id
1 'polypeptide(L)'
;MGAKNQQRQLDIYLDYYDLKYLTQNDKIIQGFCALGISLAVLGVSWALPFPHFGFLGKYNSYFNWASFVIAISIYYYSTLSPLLSYMMLFLALIFTYLISLIEKQFPNHYQMAGLFMLILLLSFLVHYQHNKKISDNNSVKVELGFIWLGPIWVLSLMLRRFRIKF
;
A
#
# COMPACT_ATOMS: atom_id res chain seq x y z
N MET A 1 -16.98 6.46 36.18
CA MET A 1 -16.37 7.61 35.47
C MET A 1 -15.17 7.06 34.72
N GLY A 2 -15.26 6.60 33.47
CA GLY A 2 -15.64 7.36 32.28
C GLY A 2 -14.44 7.37 31.34
N ALA A 3 -13.95 6.19 30.93
CA ALA A 3 -12.95 6.12 29.86
C ALA A 3 -13.69 6.44 28.56
N LYS A 4 -13.67 7.71 28.19
CA LYS A 4 -14.09 8.21 26.88
C LYS A 4 -13.40 7.31 25.86
N ASN A 5 -14.17 6.44 25.20
CA ASN A 5 -13.69 5.51 24.19
C ASN A 5 -13.20 6.36 23.02
N GLN A 6 -11.95 6.85 23.08
CA GLN A 6 -11.33 7.55 21.97
C GLN A 6 -11.26 6.54 20.85
N GLN A 7 -12.15 6.68 19.87
CA GLN A 7 -12.15 5.85 18.68
C GLN A 7 -10.73 5.91 18.11
N ARG A 8 -10.10 4.73 17.95
CA ARG A 8 -8.72 4.68 17.46
C ARG A 8 -8.71 5.31 16.07
N GLN A 9 -7.68 6.08 15.74
CA GLN A 9 -7.58 6.70 14.42
C GLN A 9 -7.74 5.67 13.29
N LEU A 10 -7.21 4.46 13.50
CA LEU A 10 -7.42 3.32 12.63
C LEU A 10 -8.90 3.00 12.40
N ASP A 11 -9.71 2.91 13.46
CA ASP A 11 -11.13 2.57 13.35
C ASP A 11 -11.87 3.63 12.51
N ILE A 12 -11.56 4.92 12.69
CA ILE A 12 -12.13 6.01 11.88
C ILE A 12 -11.83 5.82 10.38
N TYR A 13 -10.57 5.48 10.04
CA TYR A 13 -10.18 5.25 8.66
C TYR A 13 -10.87 4.01 8.06
N LEU A 14 -10.90 2.91 8.80
CA LEU A 14 -11.51 1.66 8.33
C LEU A 14 -13.02 1.81 8.15
N ASP A 15 -13.70 2.45 9.11
CA ASP A 15 -15.13 2.71 9.05
C ASP A 15 -15.48 3.62 7.86
N TYR A 16 -14.65 4.64 7.58
CA TYR A 16 -14.83 5.48 6.39
C TYR A 16 -14.83 4.67 5.09
N TYR A 17 -13.83 3.80 4.89
CA TYR A 17 -13.75 2.99 3.67
C TYR A 17 -14.82 1.88 3.62
N ASP A 18 -15.21 1.31 4.76
CA ASP A 18 -16.28 0.32 4.81
C ASP A 18 -17.66 0.93 4.49
N LEU A 19 -17.93 2.16 4.95
CA LEU A 19 -19.14 2.89 4.60
C LEU A 19 -19.13 3.38 3.15
N LYS A 20 -17.95 3.69 2.61
CA LYS A 20 -17.80 4.08 1.21
C LYS A 20 -17.98 2.90 0.25
N TYR A 21 -17.44 1.74 0.60
CA TYR A 21 -17.48 0.53 -0.23
C TYR A 21 -18.44 -0.50 0.36
N LEU A 22 -19.74 -0.29 0.15
CA LEU A 22 -20.80 -1.07 0.79
C LEU A 22 -20.89 -2.49 0.25
N THR A 23 -20.75 -2.68 -1.06
CA THR A 23 -20.93 -4.00 -1.68
C THR A 23 -19.63 -4.80 -1.67
N GLN A 24 -19.75 -6.13 -1.66
CA GLN A 24 -18.58 -7.02 -1.76
C GLN A 24 -17.79 -6.78 -3.06
N ASN A 25 -18.47 -6.43 -4.16
CA ASN A 25 -17.82 -6.14 -5.43
C ASN A 25 -16.96 -4.87 -5.34
N ASP A 26 -17.47 -3.83 -4.69
CA ASP A 26 -16.71 -2.59 -4.48
C ASP A 26 -15.46 -2.87 -3.65
N LYS A 27 -15.61 -3.65 -2.57
CA LYS A 27 -14.48 -4.06 -1.73
C LYS A 27 -13.42 -4.84 -2.50
N ILE A 28 -13.84 -5.74 -3.39
CA ILE A 28 -12.92 -6.53 -4.23
C ILE A 28 -12.19 -5.63 -5.23
N ILE A 29 -12.92 -4.82 -6.00
CA ILE A 29 -12.33 -3.94 -7.03
C ILE A 29 -11.32 -2.99 -6.39
N GLN A 30 -11.72 -2.36 -5.28
CA GLN A 30 -10.89 -1.39 -4.57
C GLN A 30 -9.73 -2.06 -3.85
N GLY A 31 -9.92 -3.28 -3.34
CA GLY A 31 -8.85 -4.06 -2.76
C GLY A 31 -7.77 -4.41 -3.78
N PHE A 32 -8.16 -4.85 -4.98
CA PHE A 32 -7.20 -5.08 -6.07
C PHE A 32 -6.48 -3.80 -6.49
N CYS A 33 -7.19 -2.66 -6.57
CA CYS A 33 -6.56 -1.38 -6.87
C CYS A 33 -5.55 -0.97 -5.79
N ALA A 34 -5.89 -1.11 -4.50
CA ALA A 34 -4.99 -0.81 -3.39
C ALA A 34 -3.71 -1.67 -3.42
N LEU A 35 -3.84 -2.97 -3.71
CA LEU A 35 -2.69 -3.86 -3.85
C LEU A 35 -1.86 -3.53 -5.09
N GLY A 36 -2.50 -3.24 -6.23
CA GLY A 36 -1.83 -2.84 -7.47
C GLY A 36 -1.06 -1.53 -7.33
N ILE A 37 -1.66 -0.51 -6.71
CA ILE A 37 -1.02 0.77 -6.39
C ILE A 37 0.18 0.54 -5.47
N SER A 38 0.02 -0.24 -4.40
CA SER A 38 1.08 -0.50 -3.43
C SER A 38 2.27 -1.24 -4.07
N LEU A 39 2.00 -2.28 -4.86
CA LEU A 39 3.02 -3.00 -5.63
C LEU A 39 3.75 -2.06 -6.60
N ALA A 40 3.01 -1.21 -7.31
CA ALA A 40 3.56 -0.30 -8.29
C ALA A 40 4.41 0.81 -7.65
N VAL A 41 3.99 1.38 -6.51
CA VAL A 41 4.78 2.36 -5.76
C VAL A 41 6.12 1.74 -5.31
N LEU A 42 6.09 0.51 -4.79
CA LEU A 42 7.32 -0.20 -4.44
C LEU A 42 8.18 -0.51 -5.67
N GLY A 43 7.57 -0.94 -6.78
CA GLY A 43 8.29 -1.28 -8.00
C GLY A 43 8.95 -0.08 -8.68
N VAL A 44 8.27 1.07 -8.74
CA VAL A 44 8.87 2.33 -9.19
C VAL A 44 10.01 2.73 -8.26
N SER A 45 9.80 2.67 -6.94
CA SER A 45 10.84 3.00 -5.96
C SER A 45 12.06 2.07 -6.07
N TRP A 46 11.84 0.78 -6.36
CA TRP A 46 12.92 -0.18 -6.58
C TRP A 46 13.76 0.14 -7.81
N ALA A 47 13.11 0.60 -8.88
CA ALA A 47 13.77 0.90 -10.15
C ALA A 47 14.56 2.23 -10.14
N LEU A 48 14.35 3.10 -9.16
CA LEU A 48 15.06 4.37 -9.07
C LEU A 48 16.54 4.16 -8.69
N PRO A 49 17.48 4.88 -9.33
CA PRO A 49 18.89 4.79 -8.98
C PRO A 49 19.09 5.23 -7.53
N PHE A 50 19.82 4.42 -6.77
CA PHE A 50 20.08 4.65 -5.36
C PHE A 50 21.55 5.04 -5.13
N PRO A 51 21.82 6.14 -4.39
CA PRO A 51 23.20 6.58 -4.16
C PRO A 51 23.97 5.57 -3.31
N HIS A 52 25.23 5.33 -3.67
CA HIS A 52 26.09 4.44 -2.90
C HIS A 52 26.58 5.13 -1.63
N PHE A 53 26.04 4.74 -0.48
CA PHE A 53 26.59 5.16 0.82
C PHE A 53 27.81 4.32 1.22
N GLY A 54 28.99 4.95 1.28
CA GLY A 54 30.25 4.27 1.61
C GLY A 54 30.29 3.57 2.97
N PHE A 55 29.49 4.02 3.95
CA PHE A 55 29.41 3.38 5.28
C PHE A 55 28.67 2.02 5.27
N LEU A 56 27.86 1.74 4.23
CA LEU A 56 27.10 0.48 4.14
C LEU A 56 27.94 -0.68 3.59
N GLY A 57 29.05 -0.40 2.90
CA GLY A 57 29.91 -1.43 2.30
C GLY A 57 29.12 -2.47 1.51
N LYS A 58 29.24 -3.75 1.90
CA LYS A 58 28.52 -4.89 1.27
C LYS A 58 26.99 -4.84 1.43
N TYR A 59 26.47 -4.05 2.37
CA TYR A 59 25.03 -3.97 2.61
C TYR A 59 24.31 -3.03 1.64
N ASN A 60 25.05 -2.27 0.82
CA ASN A 60 24.47 -1.26 -0.07
C ASN A 60 23.43 -1.86 -1.04
N SER A 61 23.64 -3.11 -1.49
CA SER A 61 22.70 -3.81 -2.37
C SER A 61 21.35 -4.15 -1.71
N TYR A 62 21.23 -4.10 -0.38
CA TYR A 62 19.98 -4.35 0.34
C TYR A 62 19.18 -3.06 0.60
N PHE A 63 19.76 -1.89 0.32
CA PHE A 63 19.11 -0.60 0.49
C PHE A 63 18.82 0.02 -0.88
N ASN A 64 17.55 0.35 -1.10
CA ASN A 64 17.10 1.17 -2.21
C ASN A 64 15.92 2.04 -1.72
N TRP A 65 15.35 2.85 -2.60
CA TRP A 65 14.20 3.69 -2.22
C TRP A 65 12.98 2.88 -1.76
N ALA A 66 12.78 1.67 -2.29
CA ALA A 66 11.70 0.79 -1.81
C ALA A 66 11.91 0.38 -0.34
N SER A 67 13.15 0.13 0.10
CA SER A 67 13.46 -0.14 1.52
C SER A 67 13.01 1.01 2.43
N PHE A 68 13.18 2.26 2.01
CA PHE A 68 12.70 3.42 2.77
C PHE A 68 11.18 3.53 2.79
N VAL A 69 10.52 3.32 1.63
CA VAL A 69 9.05 3.32 1.56
C VAL A 69 8.47 2.25 2.49
N ILE A 70 9.07 1.06 2.51
CA ILE A 70 8.67 -0.03 3.40
C ILE A 70 8.89 0.35 4.87
N ALA A 71 10.05 0.90 5.21
CA ALA A 71 10.37 1.32 6.59
C ALA A 71 9.41 2.42 7.11
N ILE A 72 9.12 3.44 6.29
CA ILE A 72 8.17 4.51 6.61
C ILE A 72 6.76 3.92 6.79
N SER A 73 6.35 3.02 5.88
CA SER A 73 5.03 2.37 5.96
C SER A 73 4.89 1.56 7.24
N ILE A 74 5.88 0.73 7.58
CA ILE A 74 5.89 -0.08 8.80
C ILE A 74 5.86 0.82 10.04
N TYR A 75 6.70 1.85 10.09
CA TYR A 75 6.71 2.78 11.22
C TYR A 75 5.34 3.43 11.39
N TYR A 76 4.77 3.99 10.32
CA TYR A 76 3.45 4.61 10.37
C TYR A 76 2.37 3.61 10.80
N TYR A 77 2.31 2.42 10.21
CA TYR A 77 1.28 1.43 10.57
C TYR A 77 1.46 0.83 11.96
N SER A 78 2.68 0.78 12.48
CA SER A 78 2.93 0.37 13.87
C SER A 78 2.28 1.32 14.89
N THR A 79 2.15 2.61 14.55
CA THR A 79 1.41 3.60 15.36
C THR A 79 -0.11 3.42 15.31
N LEU A 80 -0.64 2.75 14.28
CA LEU A 80 -2.07 2.49 14.12
C LEU A 80 -2.48 1.14 14.75
N SER A 81 -1.79 0.06 14.39
CA SER A 81 -1.94 -1.27 14.99
C SER A 81 -0.69 -2.11 14.70
N PRO A 82 0.00 -2.62 15.74
CA PRO A 82 1.17 -3.48 15.57
C PRO A 82 0.89 -4.72 14.70
N LEU A 83 -0.29 -5.34 14.82
CA LEU A 83 -0.62 -6.53 14.04
C LEU A 83 -0.73 -6.22 12.54
N LEU A 84 -1.40 -5.13 12.18
CA LEU A 84 -1.48 -4.68 10.78
C LEU A 84 -0.12 -4.29 10.22
N SER A 85 0.76 -3.72 11.05
CA SER A 85 2.14 -3.46 10.66
C SER A 85 2.92 -4.73 10.31
N TYR A 86 2.79 -5.80 11.09
CA TYR A 86 3.42 -7.09 10.77
C TYR A 86 2.85 -7.70 9.48
N MET A 87 1.54 -7.58 9.25
CA MET A 87 0.95 -8.01 7.99
C MET A 87 1.44 -7.19 6.80
N MET A 88 1.60 -5.87 6.96
CA MET A 88 2.18 -5.03 5.92
C MET A 88 3.62 -5.43 5.62
N LEU A 89 4.41 -5.75 6.66
CA LEU A 89 5.77 -6.25 6.48
C LEU A 89 5.78 -7.53 5.65
N PHE A 90 4.87 -8.48 5.93
CA PHE A 90 4.73 -9.70 5.13
C PHE A 90 4.29 -9.41 3.68
N LEU A 91 3.33 -8.50 3.49
CA LEU A 91 2.90 -8.08 2.15
C LEU A 91 4.04 -7.40 1.36
N ALA A 92 4.83 -6.56 2.02
CA ALA A 92 6.01 -5.93 1.43
C ALA A 92 7.06 -6.97 1.02
N LEU A 93 7.29 -8.02 1.82
CA LEU A 93 8.17 -9.12 1.43
C LEU A 93 7.68 -9.84 0.18
N ILE A 94 6.37 -10.11 0.08
CA ILE A 94 5.78 -10.70 -1.14
C ILE A 94 6.00 -9.77 -2.34
N PHE A 95 5.72 -8.48 -2.20
CA PHE A 95 5.88 -7.51 -3.29
C PHE A 95 7.34 -7.37 -3.73
N THR A 96 8.27 -7.21 -2.80
CA THR A 96 9.71 -7.14 -3.13
C THR A 96 10.21 -8.42 -3.79
N TYR A 97 9.74 -9.59 -3.36
CA TYR A 97 10.03 -10.85 -4.05
C TYR A 97 9.51 -10.84 -5.50
N LEU A 98 8.25 -10.47 -5.72
CA LEU A 98 7.68 -10.35 -7.07
C LEU A 98 8.44 -9.34 -7.94
N ILE A 99 8.77 -8.18 -7.39
CA ILE A 99 9.56 -7.16 -8.09
C ILE A 99 10.93 -7.72 -8.47
N SER A 100 11.61 -8.46 -7.60
CA SER A 100 12.92 -9.08 -7.90
C SER A 100 12.84 -10.15 -9.01
N LEU A 101 11.71 -10.85 -9.14
CA LEU A 101 11.49 -11.78 -10.25
C LEU A 101 11.26 -11.05 -11.57
N ILE A 102 10.51 -9.95 -11.53
CA ILE A 102 10.24 -9.08 -12.69
C ILE A 102 11.54 -8.39 -13.13
N GLU A 103 12.35 -7.89 -12.21
CA GLU A 103 13.63 -7.22 -12.48
C GLU A 103 14.54 -8.07 -13.38
N LYS A 104 14.60 -9.39 -13.15
CA LYS A 104 15.39 -10.32 -13.97
C LYS A 104 14.95 -10.40 -15.43
N GLN A 105 13.73 -9.98 -15.76
CA GLN A 105 13.18 -9.99 -17.11
C GLN A 105 13.48 -8.69 -17.88
N PHE A 106 13.95 -7.65 -17.21
CA PHE A 106 14.22 -6.36 -17.83
C PHE A 106 15.73 -6.12 -17.96
N PRO A 107 16.21 -5.71 -19.16
CA PRO A 107 17.62 -5.40 -19.37
C PRO A 107 18.03 -4.07 -18.71
N ASN A 108 17.06 -3.22 -18.36
CA ASN A 108 17.30 -1.89 -17.78
C ASN A 108 16.18 -1.50 -16.81
N HIS A 109 16.55 -0.97 -15.65
CA HIS A 109 15.65 -0.44 -14.61
C HIS A 109 14.68 0.62 -15.13
N TYR A 110 15.02 1.43 -16.14
CA TYR A 110 14.07 2.42 -16.69
C TYR A 110 12.86 1.77 -17.38
N GLN A 111 13.06 0.64 -18.08
CA GLN A 111 11.95 -0.09 -18.70
C GLN A 111 11.06 -0.73 -17.64
N MET A 112 11.67 -1.28 -16.59
CA MET A 112 10.95 -1.79 -15.43
C MET A 112 10.14 -0.69 -14.72
N ALA A 113 10.73 0.49 -14.52
CA ALA A 113 10.04 1.65 -13.97
C ALA A 113 8.82 2.01 -14.83
N GLY A 114 8.95 1.97 -16.17
CA GLY A 114 7.84 2.18 -17.10
C GLY A 114 6.68 1.19 -16.90
N LEU A 115 6.98 -0.10 -16.69
CA LEU A 115 5.97 -1.10 -16.39
C LEU A 115 5.22 -0.78 -15.08
N PHE A 116 5.95 -0.52 -14.00
CA PHE A 116 5.30 -0.21 -12.72
C PHE A 116 4.56 1.13 -12.74
N MET A 117 5.05 2.13 -13.47
CA MET A 117 4.31 3.37 -13.73
C MET A 117 3.01 3.10 -14.49
N LEU A 118 3.01 2.21 -15.47
CA LEU A 118 1.79 1.82 -16.19
C LEU A 118 0.80 1.10 -15.25
N ILE A 119 1.28 0.16 -14.43
CA ILE A 119 0.44 -0.51 -13.42
C ILE A 119 -0.15 0.50 -12.43
N LEU A 120 0.65 1.48 -12.00
CA LEU A 120 0.22 2.54 -11.09
C LEU A 120 -0.90 3.37 -11.73
N LEU A 121 -0.69 3.85 -12.95
CA LEU A 121 -1.66 4.67 -13.68
C LEU A 121 -2.96 3.92 -13.95
N LEU A 122 -2.89 2.65 -14.38
CA LEU A 122 -4.09 1.83 -14.62
C LEU A 122 -4.84 1.55 -13.31
N SER A 123 -4.14 1.18 -12.25
CA SER A 123 -4.77 0.90 -10.94
C SER A 123 -5.43 2.16 -10.37
N PHE A 124 -4.78 3.32 -10.50
CA PHE A 124 -5.33 4.59 -10.06
C PHE A 124 -6.50 5.05 -10.93
N LEU A 125 -6.44 4.83 -12.25
CA LEU A 125 -7.55 5.13 -13.16
C LEU A 125 -8.80 4.30 -12.83
N VAL A 126 -8.64 3.00 -12.62
CA VAL A 126 -9.75 2.11 -12.22
C VAL A 126 -10.29 2.51 -10.85
N HIS A 127 -9.41 2.80 -9.89
CA HIS A 127 -9.79 3.31 -8.56
C HIS A 127 -10.65 4.57 -8.68
N TYR A 128 -10.16 5.55 -9.45
CA TYR A 128 -10.81 6.85 -9.64
C TYR A 128 -12.17 6.73 -10.33
N GLN A 129 -12.23 6.00 -11.45
CA GLN A 129 -13.48 5.79 -12.20
C GLN A 129 -14.54 5.10 -11.33
N HIS A 130 -14.14 4.08 -10.58
CA HIS A 130 -15.04 3.37 -9.68
C HIS A 130 -15.49 4.25 -8.50
N ASN A 131 -14.57 5.02 -7.90
CA ASN A 131 -14.91 5.96 -6.84
C ASN A 131 -15.93 7.01 -7.29
N LYS A 132 -15.71 7.59 -8.47
CA LYS A 132 -16.60 8.59 -9.06
C LYS A 132 -18.03 8.07 -9.28
N LYS A 133 -18.17 6.76 -9.51
CA LYS A 133 -19.49 6.12 -9.67
C LYS A 133 -20.22 5.93 -8.34
N ILE A 134 -19.50 5.73 -7.24
CA ILE A 134 -20.07 5.35 -5.94
C ILE A 134 -20.21 6.53 -4.99
N SER A 135 -19.39 7.57 -5.16
CA SER A 135 -19.32 8.70 -4.24
C SER A 135 -19.23 10.02 -4.99
N ASP A 136 -20.05 10.99 -4.57
CA ASP A 136 -19.95 12.37 -5.03
C ASP A 136 -18.73 13.10 -4.41
N ASN A 137 -18.13 12.55 -3.35
CA ASN A 137 -16.95 13.10 -2.72
C ASN A 137 -15.66 12.65 -3.44
N ASN A 138 -15.27 13.43 -4.45
CA ASN A 138 -14.04 13.26 -5.23
C ASN A 138 -12.89 14.13 -4.69
N SER A 139 -12.75 14.20 -3.36
CA SER A 139 -11.66 14.98 -2.75
C SER A 139 -10.30 14.36 -3.07
N VAL A 140 -9.43 15.12 -3.73
CA VAL A 140 -8.04 14.73 -4.05
C VAL A 140 -7.28 14.26 -2.80
N LYS A 141 -7.54 14.87 -1.64
CA LYS A 141 -6.90 14.47 -0.38
C LYS A 141 -7.27 13.04 0.04
N VAL A 142 -8.52 12.63 -0.18
CA VAL A 142 -8.99 11.29 0.14
C VAL A 142 -8.38 10.26 -0.83
N GLU A 143 -8.30 10.60 -2.11
CA GLU A 143 -7.71 9.73 -3.14
C GLU A 143 -6.20 9.53 -2.93
N LEU A 144 -5.48 10.60 -2.61
CA LEU A 144 -4.06 10.50 -2.23
C LEU A 144 -3.88 9.74 -0.91
N GLY A 145 -4.80 9.94 0.05
CA GLY A 145 -4.83 9.18 1.29
C GLY A 145 -5.02 7.67 1.06
N PHE A 146 -5.76 7.28 0.02
CA PHE A 146 -5.99 5.87 -0.32
C PHE A 146 -4.71 5.13 -0.73
N ILE A 147 -3.69 5.82 -1.26
CA ILE A 147 -2.39 5.20 -1.57
C ILE A 147 -1.77 4.60 -0.30
N TRP A 148 -1.90 5.28 0.83
CA TRP A 148 -1.39 4.84 2.12
C TRP A 148 -2.40 4.00 2.91
N LEU A 149 -3.66 4.43 2.98
CA LEU A 149 -4.66 3.76 3.81
C LEU A 149 -5.33 2.56 3.11
N GLY A 150 -5.26 2.47 1.78
CA GLY A 150 -5.79 1.38 0.99
C GLY A 150 -5.22 0.00 1.36
N PRO A 151 -3.88 -0.21 1.36
CA PRO A 151 -3.32 -1.52 1.69
C PRO A 151 -3.67 -1.97 3.11
N ILE A 152 -3.61 -1.07 4.10
CA ILE A 152 -3.96 -1.41 5.48
C ILE A 152 -5.45 -1.73 5.63
N TRP A 153 -6.33 -1.04 4.89
CA TRP A 153 -7.74 -1.38 4.82
C TRP A 153 -7.97 -2.78 4.24
N VAL A 154 -7.29 -3.16 3.15
CA VAL A 154 -7.35 -4.52 2.60
C VAL A 154 -6.90 -5.57 3.60
N LEU A 155 -5.77 -5.34 4.29
CA LEU A 155 -5.27 -6.24 5.33
C LEU A 155 -6.27 -6.38 6.48
N SER A 156 -6.94 -5.29 6.86
CA SER A 156 -7.99 -5.30 7.87
C SER A 156 -9.20 -6.15 7.45
N LEU A 157 -9.60 -6.11 6.17
CA LEU A 157 -10.67 -6.96 5.63
C LEU A 157 -10.27 -8.44 5.70
N MET A 158 -9.01 -8.76 5.39
CA MET A 158 -8.49 -10.13 5.52
C MET A 158 -8.54 -10.61 6.98
N LEU A 159 -8.06 -9.83 7.94
CA LEU A 159 -8.11 -10.18 9.37
C LEU A 159 -9.54 -10.37 9.87
N ARG A 160 -10.45 -9.47 9.50
CA ARG A 160 -11.88 -9.58 9.84
C ARG A 160 -12.50 -10.85 9.25
N ARG A 161 -12.11 -11.26 8.04
CA ARG A 161 -12.55 -12.53 7.44
C ARG A 161 -12.11 -13.75 8.27
N PHE A 162 -10.94 -13.70 8.88
CA PHE A 162 -10.43 -14.73 9.80
C PHE A 162 -10.86 -14.51 11.27
N ARG A 163 -11.69 -13.51 11.56
CA ARG A 163 -12.15 -13.13 12.92
C ARG A 163 -11.01 -12.79 13.90
N ILE A 164 -9.87 -12.33 13.38
CA ILE A 164 -8.72 -11.90 14.19
C ILE A 164 -8.91 -10.43 14.57
N LYS A 165 -8.76 -10.11 15.87
CA LYS A 165 -8.81 -8.73 16.40
C LYS A 165 -7.43 -8.08 16.34
N PHE A 166 -7.39 -6.77 16.09
CA PHE A 166 -6.17 -5.98 15.90
C PHE A 166 -6.34 -4.53 16.36
#